data_AF-A0A535BDB5-F1
#
_entry.id   AF-A0A535BDB5-F1
#
_cell.length_a   1.000
_cell.length_b   1.000
_cell.length_c   1.000
_cell.angle_alpha   90.00
_cell.angle_beta   90.00
_cell.angle_gamma   90.00
#
_symmetry.space_group_name_H-M   'P 1'
#
loop_
_entity.id
_entity.type
_entity.pdbx_description
1 polymer ?
#
loop_
_entity_poly.entity_id
_entity_poly.type
_entity_poly.pdbx_seq_one_letter_code
_entity_poly.pdbx_strand_id
1 'polypeptide(L)'
;MARALLGVLLLLTVGTAHSGEFQTSDPLRAFINSEYSLGDDYFINGNGDTYIFRCVLTKKTEEIEGVALSEISIWGNHGGPWEVFRRSEKGDYIYVGTKGISNTSCLEWCRSKEYLASGRCTWHHGWPKQ
;
A
#
# COMPACT_ATOMS: atom_id res chain seq x y z
N MET A 1 -46.28 34.37 35.52
CA MET A 1 -45.92 33.99 34.13
C MET A 1 -44.61 33.19 34.20
N ALA A 2 -44.70 31.86 34.17
CA ALA A 2 -43.53 30.99 34.19
C ALA A 2 -43.02 30.81 32.75
N ARG A 3 -41.77 31.22 32.49
CA ARG A 3 -41.12 31.05 31.18
C ARG A 3 -40.65 29.60 31.06
N ALA A 4 -41.21 28.90 30.08
CA ALA A 4 -40.95 27.50 29.78
C ALA A 4 -39.50 27.27 29.30
N LEU A 5 -38.95 26.15 29.76
CA LEU A 5 -37.72 25.53 29.28
C LEU A 5 -37.85 25.13 27.81
N LEU A 6 -36.78 25.32 27.02
CA LEU A 6 -36.47 24.45 25.90
C LEU A 6 -34.96 24.35 25.74
N GLY A 7 -34.38 23.34 26.39
CA GLY A 7 -33.03 22.88 26.09
C GLY A 7 -33.08 22.02 24.84
N VAL A 8 -32.36 22.43 23.79
CA VAL A 8 -32.16 21.61 22.60
C VAL A 8 -30.86 20.81 22.83
N LEU A 9 -31.01 19.53 23.17
CA LEU A 9 -29.92 18.58 23.25
C LEU A 9 -29.67 18.02 21.84
N LEU A 10 -28.72 18.59 21.10
CA LEU A 10 -28.22 17.97 19.87
C LEU A 10 -27.32 16.79 20.25
N LEU A 11 -27.89 15.59 20.22
CA LEU A 11 -27.14 14.34 20.24
C LEU A 11 -26.44 14.16 18.88
N LEU A 12 -25.19 14.60 18.80
CA LEU A 12 -24.28 14.24 17.72
C LEU A 12 -23.92 12.75 17.89
N THR A 13 -24.67 11.87 17.23
CA THR A 13 -24.23 10.50 17.00
C THR A 13 -23.07 10.55 16.00
N VAL A 14 -21.85 10.69 16.50
CA VAL A 14 -20.65 10.41 15.71
C VAL A 14 -20.67 8.92 15.43
N GLY A 15 -21.13 8.54 14.24
CA GLY A 15 -20.94 7.20 13.73
C GLY A 15 -19.45 6.95 13.66
N THR A 16 -18.92 6.14 14.57
CA THR A 16 -17.57 5.58 14.44
C THR A 16 -17.60 4.73 13.18
N ALA A 17 -17.20 5.30 12.05
CA ALA A 17 -16.84 4.52 10.88
C ALA A 17 -15.76 3.54 11.37
N HIS A 18 -16.14 2.29 11.53
CA HIS A 18 -15.19 1.23 11.79
C HIS A 18 -14.38 1.13 10.51
N SER A 19 -13.27 1.87 10.44
CA SER A 19 -12.30 1.75 9.36
C SER A 19 -11.66 0.37 9.53
N GLY A 20 -12.36 -0.66 9.03
CA GLY A 20 -11.83 -2.01 9.00
C GLY A 20 -10.49 -1.98 8.27
N GLU A 21 -9.50 -2.70 8.79
CA GLU A 21 -8.22 -2.86 8.12
C GLU A 21 -8.48 -3.35 6.68
N PHE A 22 -7.87 -2.69 5.69
CA PHE A 22 -8.03 -3.09 4.30
C PHE A 22 -7.40 -4.48 4.10
N GLN A 23 -8.17 -5.38 3.48
CA GLN A 23 -7.78 -6.76 3.25
C GLN A 23 -7.86 -7.09 1.76
N THR A 24 -6.90 -7.86 1.29
CA THR A 24 -6.85 -8.31 -0.11
C THR A 24 -6.17 -9.68 -0.22
N SER A 25 -6.61 -10.48 -1.19
CA SER A 25 -5.88 -11.68 -1.60
C SER A 25 -4.72 -11.36 -2.56
N ASP A 26 -4.70 -10.15 -3.14
CA ASP A 26 -3.73 -9.70 -4.14
C ASP A 26 -3.26 -8.27 -3.82
N PRO A 27 -2.18 -8.14 -3.02
CA PRO A 27 -1.58 -6.84 -2.68
C PRO A 27 -1.14 -6.04 -3.89
N LEU A 28 -0.62 -6.71 -4.92
CA LEU A 28 -0.10 -6.03 -6.11
C LEU A 28 -1.24 -5.38 -6.86
N ARG A 29 -2.32 -6.11 -7.13
CA ARG A 29 -3.50 -5.52 -7.77
C ARG A 29 -4.06 -4.36 -6.95
N ALA A 30 -4.17 -4.54 -5.64
CA ALA A 30 -4.69 -3.50 -4.75
C ALA A 30 -3.83 -2.22 -4.77
N PHE A 31 -2.50 -2.37 -4.80
CA PHE A 31 -1.55 -1.26 -4.90
C PHE A 31 -1.70 -0.51 -6.23
N ILE A 32 -1.69 -1.22 -7.36
CA ILE A 32 -1.81 -0.64 -8.71
C ILE A 32 -3.13 0.12 -8.87
N ASN A 33 -4.21 -0.44 -8.33
CA ASN A 33 -5.55 0.14 -8.41
C ASN A 33 -5.84 1.19 -7.32
N SER A 34 -4.90 1.44 -6.41
CA SER A 34 -5.10 2.36 -5.27
C SER A 34 -6.36 2.02 -4.46
N GLU A 35 -6.59 0.73 -4.16
CA GLU A 35 -7.80 0.24 -3.45
C GLU A 35 -7.86 0.65 -1.96
N TYR A 36 -6.83 1.34 -1.49
CA TYR A 36 -6.68 1.90 -0.13
C TYR A 36 -5.98 3.26 -0.24
N SER A 37 -5.94 4.02 0.86
CA SER A 37 -5.20 5.28 0.93
C SER A 37 -3.70 5.02 0.82
N LEU A 38 -3.16 5.13 -0.40
CA LEU A 38 -1.72 5.12 -0.65
C LEU A 38 -1.04 6.29 0.05
N GLY A 39 0.26 6.14 0.32
CA GLY A 39 1.12 7.30 0.55
C GLY A 39 1.18 8.24 -0.66
N ASP A 40 1.95 9.31 -0.52
CA ASP A 40 2.13 10.31 -1.58
C ASP A 40 3.03 9.78 -2.73
N ASP A 41 2.90 10.39 -3.91
CA ASP A 41 3.84 10.31 -5.05
C ASP A 41 3.95 8.98 -5.85
N TYR A 42 2.86 8.22 -5.96
CA TYR A 42 2.77 7.10 -6.92
C TYR A 42 2.26 7.56 -8.31
N PHE A 43 2.96 7.16 -9.37
CA PHE A 43 2.71 7.49 -10.79
C PHE A 43 2.47 6.25 -11.66
N ILE A 44 2.07 5.12 -11.06
CA ILE A 44 1.86 3.83 -11.72
C ILE A 44 0.99 3.94 -12.96
N ASN A 45 -0.05 4.78 -12.90
CA ASN A 45 -1.01 5.02 -13.98
C ASN A 45 -0.63 6.21 -14.90
N GLY A 46 0.60 6.72 -14.77
CA GLY A 46 1.13 7.81 -15.59
C GLY A 46 1.52 7.36 -17.01
N ASN A 47 1.86 8.33 -17.87
CA ASN A 47 2.26 8.05 -19.25
C ASN A 47 3.67 7.43 -19.37
N GLY A 48 4.51 7.63 -18.34
CA GLY A 48 5.84 7.06 -18.24
C GLY A 48 5.80 5.54 -18.01
N ASP A 49 6.89 4.86 -18.34
CA ASP A 49 7.07 3.47 -17.93
C ASP A 49 8.05 3.43 -16.75
N THR A 50 7.48 3.32 -15.56
CA THR A 50 8.19 3.26 -14.27
C THR A 50 8.49 1.82 -13.86
N TYR A 51 9.07 1.66 -12.67
CA TYR A 51 9.35 0.37 -12.07
C TYR A 51 8.47 0.15 -10.85
N ILE A 52 7.73 -0.96 -10.84
CA ILE A 52 7.06 -1.47 -9.64
C ILE A 52 8.07 -2.32 -8.89
N PHE A 53 8.21 -2.06 -7.59
CA PHE A 53 9.08 -2.82 -6.71
C PHE A 53 8.27 -3.69 -5.77
N ARG A 54 8.86 -4.84 -5.45
CA ARG A 54 8.37 -5.75 -4.42
C ARG A 54 9.51 -6.20 -3.55
N CYS A 55 9.21 -6.38 -2.26
CA CYS A 55 10.02 -7.18 -1.36
C CYS A 55 9.10 -8.19 -0.66
N VAL A 56 9.45 -9.48 -0.74
CA VAL A 56 8.76 -10.53 0.03
C VAL A 56 9.34 -10.53 1.44
N LEU A 57 8.54 -10.08 2.40
CA LEU A 57 8.96 -9.90 3.78
C LEU A 57 8.89 -11.22 4.53
N THR A 58 9.95 -11.51 5.29
CA THR A 58 10.01 -12.66 6.18
C THR A 58 10.16 -12.18 7.61
N LYS A 59 9.63 -12.95 8.57
CA LYS A 59 9.79 -12.66 10.01
C LYS A 59 11.25 -12.54 10.44
N LYS A 60 12.18 -13.21 9.73
CA LYS A 60 13.61 -13.19 10.04
C LYS A 60 14.28 -11.86 9.70
N THR A 61 13.76 -11.16 8.70
CA THR A 61 14.41 -9.96 8.15
C THR A 61 13.69 -8.68 8.56
N GLU A 62 12.37 -8.72 8.73
CA GLU A 62 11.55 -7.50 8.88
C GLU A 62 10.48 -7.63 9.98
N GLU A 63 10.61 -8.61 10.89
CA GLU A 63 9.68 -8.94 12.00
C GLU A 63 8.23 -9.32 11.58
N ILE A 64 7.87 -9.07 10.32
CA ILE A 64 6.57 -9.25 9.70
C ILE A 64 6.73 -10.22 8.52
N GLU A 65 5.75 -11.11 8.35
CA GLU A 65 5.60 -11.90 7.14
C GLU A 65 4.62 -11.21 6.20
N GLY A 66 4.96 -11.07 4.93
CA GLY A 66 4.12 -10.30 4.02
C GLY A 66 4.81 -9.87 2.74
N VAL A 67 4.35 -8.73 2.22
CA VAL A 67 4.92 -8.10 1.03
C VAL A 67 4.96 -6.58 1.23
N ALA A 68 6.05 -5.98 0.82
CA ALA A 68 6.17 -4.53 0.69
C ALA A 68 6.17 -4.19 -0.80
N LEU A 69 5.40 -3.17 -1.19
CA LEU A 69 5.31 -2.69 -2.57
C LEU A 69 5.69 -1.21 -2.63
N SER A 70 6.37 -0.82 -3.71
CA SER A 70 6.71 0.57 -3.94
C SER A 70 6.80 0.83 -5.44
N GLU A 71 6.99 2.08 -5.80
CA GLU A 71 7.29 2.50 -7.16
C GLU A 71 8.43 3.53 -7.11
N ILE A 72 9.43 3.38 -7.96
CA ILE A 72 10.33 4.50 -8.25
C ILE A 72 9.70 5.33 -9.34
N SER A 73 9.33 6.55 -8.99
CA SER A 73 9.06 7.59 -9.97
C SER A 73 10.35 7.90 -10.75
N ILE A 74 10.23 8.26 -12.02
CA ILE A 74 11.36 8.69 -12.89
C ILE A 74 12.21 9.83 -12.30
N TRP A 75 11.78 10.42 -11.17
CA TRP A 75 12.45 11.45 -10.39
C TRP A 75 13.48 10.91 -9.38
N GLY A 76 13.73 9.59 -9.34
CA GLY A 76 14.99 9.03 -8.85
C GLY A 76 15.12 8.77 -7.36
N ASN A 77 14.03 8.73 -6.59
CA ASN A 77 14.12 8.35 -5.18
C ASN A 77 14.18 6.82 -5.01
N HIS A 78 15.39 6.27 -4.87
CA HIS A 78 15.64 4.83 -4.77
C HIS A 78 15.19 4.19 -3.44
N GLY A 79 14.56 4.94 -2.55
CA GLY A 79 14.12 4.44 -1.24
C GLY A 79 12.71 4.87 -0.87
N GLY A 80 11.88 5.21 -1.87
CA GLY A 80 10.52 5.74 -1.70
C GLY A 80 9.66 4.92 -0.71
N PRO A 81 8.57 5.51 -0.21
CA PRO A 81 7.68 4.84 0.73
C PRO A 81 7.25 3.45 0.24
N TRP A 82 7.20 2.49 1.16
CA TRP A 82 6.74 1.13 0.88
C TRP A 82 5.39 0.88 1.51
N GLU A 83 4.44 0.45 0.69
CA GLU A 83 3.14 -0.01 1.10
C GLU A 83 3.24 -1.44 1.63
N VAL A 84 3.05 -1.61 2.94
CA VAL A 84 3.30 -2.89 3.61
C VAL A 84 2.00 -3.65 3.83
N PHE A 85 2.01 -4.91 3.42
CA PHE A 85 0.93 -5.85 3.59
C PHE A 85 1.40 -7.03 4.43
N ARG A 86 0.85 -7.17 5.63
CA ARG A 86 1.10 -8.32 6.49
C ARG A 86 0.24 -9.49 6.05
N ARG A 87 0.83 -10.67 5.92
CA ARG A 87 0.09 -11.91 5.71
C ARG A 87 -0.62 -12.32 7.01
N SER A 88 -1.93 -12.53 6.92
CA SER A 88 -2.75 -13.07 8.01
C SER A 88 -2.62 -14.59 8.10
N GLU A 89 -3.06 -15.17 9.22
CA GLU A 89 -3.11 -16.62 9.41
C GLU A 89 -4.05 -17.33 8.41
N LYS A 90 -5.05 -16.62 7.89
CA LYS A 90 -6.00 -17.13 6.89
C LYS A 90 -5.43 -17.12 5.47
N GLY A 91 -4.26 -16.53 5.26
CA GLY A 91 -3.58 -16.45 3.98
C GLY A 91 -3.80 -15.14 3.23
N ASP A 92 -4.83 -14.36 3.58
CA ASP A 92 -5.07 -13.02 3.05
C ASP A 92 -4.02 -12.02 3.55
N TYR A 93 -3.93 -10.89 2.87
CA TYR A 93 -3.05 -9.79 3.22
C TYR A 93 -3.82 -8.63 3.82
N ILE A 94 -3.29 -8.09 4.91
CA ILE A 94 -3.82 -6.93 5.61
C ILE A 94 -2.87 -5.76 5.36
N TYR A 95 -3.38 -4.66 4.84
CA TYR A 95 -2.60 -3.43 4.71
C TYR A 95 -2.30 -2.85 6.10
N VAL A 96 -1.03 -2.63 6.42
CA VAL A 96 -0.57 -2.16 7.74
C VAL A 96 0.12 -0.79 7.69
N GLY A 97 -0.04 -0.09 6.58
CA GLY A 97 0.46 1.27 6.38
C GLY A 97 1.74 1.37 5.55
N THR A 98 2.04 2.60 5.17
CA THR A 98 3.27 3.01 4.50
C THR A 98 4.44 3.05 5.48
N LYS A 99 5.57 2.41 5.14
CA LYS A 99 6.78 2.34 5.97
C LYS A 99 8.04 2.45 5.11
N GLY A 100 9.17 2.79 5.74
CA GLY A 100 10.48 2.53 5.16
C GLY A 100 10.87 1.08 5.43
N ILE A 101 11.43 0.38 4.45
CA ILE A 101 12.08 -0.92 4.66
C ILE A 101 13.58 -0.73 4.75
N SER A 102 14.19 -1.33 5.77
CA SER A 102 15.61 -1.12 6.08
C SER A 102 16.53 -2.05 5.29
N ASN A 103 16.04 -3.24 4.93
CA ASN A 103 16.79 -4.24 4.18
C ASN A 103 16.10 -4.53 2.84
N THR A 104 16.63 -3.97 1.75
CA THR A 104 16.12 -4.19 0.38
C THR A 104 16.80 -5.37 -0.33
N SER A 105 17.45 -6.31 0.38
CA SER A 105 18.07 -7.50 -0.26
C SER A 105 17.07 -8.43 -0.94
N CYS A 106 15.81 -8.40 -0.48
CA CYS A 106 14.65 -9.08 -1.03
C CYS A 106 14.07 -8.42 -2.30
N LEU A 107 14.65 -7.30 -2.74
CA LEU A 107 14.03 -6.46 -3.76
C LEU A 107 13.97 -7.16 -5.11
N GLU A 108 12.79 -7.03 -5.70
CA GLU A 108 12.47 -7.41 -7.06
C GLU A 108 11.77 -6.24 -7.76
N TRP A 109 11.84 -6.20 -9.09
CA TRP A 109 11.13 -5.21 -9.89
C TRP A 109 10.50 -5.81 -11.15
N CYS A 110 9.49 -5.12 -11.66
CA CYS A 110 8.92 -5.28 -13.00
C CYS A 110 8.61 -3.90 -13.58
N ARG A 111 8.36 -3.85 -14.90
CA ARG A 111 7.96 -2.60 -15.56
C ARG A 111 6.47 -2.35 -15.30
N SER A 112 6.11 -1.12 -14.95
CA SER A 112 4.70 -0.72 -14.74
C SER A 112 3.82 -1.07 -15.95
N LYS A 113 4.28 -0.76 -17.17
CA LYS A 113 3.52 -1.05 -18.39
C LYS A 113 3.37 -2.53 -18.69
N GLU A 114 4.30 -3.37 -18.23
CA GLU A 114 4.14 -4.83 -18.34
C GLU A 114 2.94 -5.31 -17.53
N TYR A 115 2.84 -4.87 -16.28
CA TYR A 115 1.71 -5.21 -15.42
C TYR A 115 0.41 -4.64 -15.97
N LEU A 116 0.40 -3.36 -16.36
CA LEU A 116 -0.80 -2.72 -16.91
C LEU A 116 -1.30 -3.40 -18.20
N ALA A 117 -0.39 -3.93 -19.02
CA ALA A 117 -0.76 -4.63 -20.26
C ALA A 117 -1.25 -6.07 -20.04
N SER A 118 -0.74 -6.77 -19.02
CA SER A 118 -0.91 -8.23 -18.87
C SER A 118 -1.59 -8.67 -17.57
N GLY A 119 -1.72 -7.78 -16.59
CA GLY A 119 -2.09 -8.09 -15.21
C GLY A 119 -1.03 -8.90 -14.45
N ARG A 120 0.20 -9.00 -14.98
CA ARG A 120 1.27 -9.86 -14.43
C ARG A 120 2.62 -9.15 -14.47
N CYS A 121 3.50 -9.54 -13.55
CA CYS A 121 4.89 -9.09 -13.49
C CYS A 121 5.86 -10.24 -13.69
N THR A 122 6.83 -10.03 -14.57
CA THR A 122 8.07 -10.80 -14.66
C THR A 122 9.07 -10.16 -13.72
N TRP A 123 9.27 -10.78 -12.56
CA TRP A 123 10.10 -10.23 -11.51
C TRP A 123 11.58 -10.41 -11.80
N HIS A 124 12.33 -9.33 -11.68
CA HIS A 124 13.78 -9.29 -11.78
C HIS A 124 14.38 -8.93 -10.42
N HIS A 125 15.38 -9.69 -9.95
CA HIS A 125 16.03 -9.42 -8.66
C HIS A 125 16.97 -8.20 -8.70
N GLY A 126 17.02 -7.47 -7.58
CA GLY A 126 17.92 -6.33 -7.38
C GLY A 126 17.45 -5.07 -8.10
N TRP A 127 18.24 -3.99 -8.07
CA TRP A 127 17.85 -2.74 -8.74
C TRP A 127 17.85 -2.88 -10.28
N PRO A 128 16.92 -2.21 -11.01
CA PRO A 128 16.99 -2.14 -12.46
C PRO A 128 18.30 -1.47 -12.87
N LYS A 129 18.91 -1.98 -13.94
CA LYS A 129 20.09 -1.35 -14.54
C LYS A 129 19.66 -0.03 -15.19
N GLN A 130 20.35 1.05 -14.86
CA GLN A 130 20.22 2.35 -15.52
C GLN A 130 20.79 2.30 -16.93
#